data_AF-A0A3G9G0F2-F1
#
_entry.id   AF-A0A3G9G0F2-F1
#
_cell.length_a   1.000
_cell.length_b   1.000
_cell.length_c   1.000
_cell.angle_alpha   90.00
_cell.angle_beta   90.00
_cell.angle_gamma   90.00
#
_symmetry.space_group_name_H-M   'P 1'
#
loop_
_entity.id
_entity.type
_entity.pdbx_description
1 polymer ?
#
loop_
_entity_poly.entity_id
_entity_poly.type
_entity_poly.pdbx_seq_one_letter_code
_entity_poly.pdbx_strand_id
1 'polypeptide(L)'
;MGVLSEKRLSAVGGLVKTLPVNILRQLNTSLGLTHDAALGEVRDLVARQLESHHLKEQVFRPFVPLFMAREDGMEGVIFPQWLLDRLWSALEREEAGLMTEARRSGHSPRSGDPVPVPYFRLVNAAAVILRERPETVLPSGEDEDELEEFAAYLDLHRLLREALARLPDWMGRIDAEKAAAIRLMFKDACSKTPDGEGGVRFLEALLANMDDATLVLKFVAVISDGANDRFLSESELAGFGERVLVAAEERMKVFSGLMRRRDPSLLGEAGGWVAQCLSLVSSLQKSVELTRDGPWGKRVLVINQTINGLVEDRLKGVEKIIAQALPLKTERIFGRATREVPDYAGPKPAQTEAALQTVAFINQVRPTASQGGYLSLLNKTVEAAEVQMDAYFTVVLSVAVGEDPFDAQAVMDCFERVIALMEGLLGENKANLARRRVTAADVFRAPKTVA
;
A
#
# COMPACT_ATOMS: atom_id res chain seq x y z
N MET A 1 -42.59 -25.63 23.01
CA MET A 1 -42.52 -24.39 23.80
C MET A 1 -41.06 -24.15 24.14
N GLY A 2 -40.52 -22.99 23.77
CA GLY A 2 -39.11 -22.66 24.04
C GLY A 2 -38.82 -22.55 25.53
N VAL A 3 -37.56 -22.77 25.91
CA VAL A 3 -37.08 -22.68 27.30
C VAL A 3 -36.96 -21.22 27.74
N LEU A 4 -36.67 -20.29 26.81
CA LEU A 4 -36.76 -18.86 27.06
C LEU A 4 -38.14 -18.31 26.69
N SER A 5 -38.62 -17.33 27.46
CA SER A 5 -39.84 -16.60 27.10
C SER A 5 -39.63 -15.75 25.84
N GLU A 6 -40.66 -15.58 25.02
CA GLU A 6 -40.59 -14.79 23.78
C GLU A 6 -40.04 -13.37 24.01
N LYS A 7 -40.39 -12.73 25.13
CA LYS A 7 -39.89 -11.40 25.51
C LYS A 7 -38.37 -11.40 25.74
N ARG A 8 -37.84 -12.45 26.40
CA ARG A 8 -36.39 -12.58 26.62
C ARG A 8 -35.67 -12.92 25.31
N LEU A 9 -36.24 -13.80 24.50
CA LEU A 9 -35.69 -14.21 23.22
C LEU A 9 -35.65 -13.03 22.22
N SER A 10 -36.66 -12.17 22.22
CA SER A 10 -36.69 -10.92 21.47
C SER A 10 -35.63 -9.92 21.96
N ALA A 11 -35.47 -9.74 23.28
CA ALA A 11 -34.44 -8.85 23.84
C ALA A 11 -33.02 -9.33 23.51
N VAL A 12 -32.76 -10.63 23.66
CA VAL A 12 -31.48 -11.24 23.27
C VAL A 12 -31.26 -11.13 21.77
N GLY A 13 -32.28 -11.37 20.96
CA GLY A 13 -32.22 -11.21 19.50
C GLY A 13 -31.88 -9.77 19.09
N GLY A 14 -32.45 -8.77 19.77
CA GLY A 14 -32.10 -7.36 19.57
C GLY A 14 -30.61 -7.07 19.84
N LEU A 15 -30.06 -7.62 20.93
CA LEU A 15 -28.63 -7.48 21.25
C LEU A 15 -27.74 -8.22 20.25
N VAL A 16 -28.10 -9.43 19.85
CA VAL A 16 -27.33 -10.22 18.88
C VAL A 16 -27.20 -9.48 17.54
N LYS A 17 -28.23 -8.77 17.11
CA LYS A 17 -28.21 -7.95 15.89
C LYS A 17 -27.23 -6.79 15.92
N THR A 18 -26.87 -6.27 17.10
CA THR A 18 -25.92 -5.16 17.25
C THR A 18 -24.47 -5.63 17.41
N LEU A 19 -24.21 -6.93 17.48
CA LEU A 19 -22.86 -7.46 17.71
C LEU A 19 -22.02 -7.52 16.42
N PRO A 20 -20.73 -7.14 16.47
CA PRO A 20 -19.77 -7.38 15.40
C PRO A 20 -19.62 -8.85 15.02
N VAL A 21 -19.34 -9.13 13.74
CA VAL A 21 -19.24 -10.49 13.18
C VAL A 21 -18.17 -11.34 13.86
N ASN A 22 -17.02 -10.76 14.25
CA ASN A 22 -15.97 -11.48 14.97
C ASN A 22 -16.44 -11.98 16.34
N ILE A 23 -17.21 -11.16 17.08
CA ILE A 23 -17.80 -11.54 18.36
C ILE A 23 -18.86 -12.63 18.14
N LEU A 24 -19.70 -12.49 17.11
CA LEU A 24 -20.70 -13.51 16.76
C LEU A 24 -20.04 -14.86 16.44
N ARG A 25 -18.90 -14.89 15.71
CA ARG A 25 -18.15 -16.13 15.43
C ARG A 25 -17.58 -16.76 16.70
N GLN A 26 -17.04 -15.95 17.62
CA GLN A 26 -16.54 -16.43 18.91
C GLN A 26 -17.66 -17.00 19.77
N LEU A 27 -18.81 -16.30 19.84
CA LEU A 27 -20.01 -16.77 20.54
C LEU A 27 -20.55 -18.06 19.94
N ASN A 28 -20.63 -18.17 18.61
CA ASN A 28 -21.11 -19.38 17.95
C ASN A 28 -20.22 -20.59 18.24
N THR A 29 -18.90 -20.40 18.20
CA THR A 29 -17.92 -21.44 18.57
C THR A 29 -18.06 -21.85 20.04
N SER A 30 -18.19 -20.87 20.93
CA SER A 30 -18.26 -21.10 22.38
C SER A 30 -19.57 -21.79 22.80
N LEU A 31 -20.69 -21.41 22.18
CA LEU A 31 -22.00 -22.01 22.41
C LEU A 31 -22.16 -23.37 21.72
N GLY A 32 -21.29 -23.73 20.78
CA GLY A 32 -21.35 -24.95 20.00
C GLY A 32 -21.17 -26.25 20.81
N LEU A 33 -20.52 -26.18 21.98
CA LEU A 33 -20.29 -27.33 22.86
C LEU A 33 -21.33 -27.47 23.99
N THR A 34 -22.28 -26.54 24.05
CA THR A 34 -23.24 -26.46 25.15
C THR A 34 -24.39 -27.43 24.96
N HIS A 35 -24.75 -28.15 26.03
CA HIS A 35 -25.88 -29.08 26.07
C HIS A 35 -27.13 -28.49 26.75
N ASP A 36 -27.03 -27.26 27.25
CA ASP A 36 -28.12 -26.49 27.84
C ASP A 36 -29.09 -25.99 26.75
N ALA A 37 -30.38 -26.27 26.92
CA ALA A 37 -31.42 -25.95 25.94
C ALA A 37 -31.67 -24.44 25.78
N ALA A 38 -31.54 -23.63 26.83
CA ALA A 38 -31.70 -22.18 26.75
C ALA A 38 -30.50 -21.54 26.01
N LEU A 39 -29.29 -22.06 26.26
CA LEU A 39 -28.10 -21.64 25.50
C LEU A 39 -28.13 -22.16 24.05
N GLY A 40 -28.81 -23.28 23.79
CA GLY A 40 -29.14 -23.75 22.45
C GLY A 40 -29.99 -22.76 21.66
N GLU A 41 -31.02 -22.17 22.27
CA GLU A 41 -31.85 -21.13 21.62
C GLU A 41 -31.04 -19.86 21.29
N VAL A 42 -30.11 -19.47 22.17
CA VAL A 42 -29.19 -18.35 21.92
C VAL A 42 -28.20 -18.68 20.81
N ARG A 43 -27.66 -19.91 20.78
CA ARG A 43 -26.80 -20.39 19.68
C ARG A 43 -27.52 -20.29 18.34
N ASP A 44 -28.78 -20.72 18.28
CA ASP A 44 -29.56 -20.70 17.04
C ASP A 44 -29.90 -19.26 16.60
N LEU A 45 -30.03 -18.31 17.54
CA LEU A 45 -30.11 -16.88 17.22
C LEU A 45 -28.79 -16.35 16.62
N VAL A 46 -27.65 -16.67 17.24
CA VAL A 46 -26.33 -16.25 16.78
C VAL A 46 -26.01 -16.85 15.40
N ALA A 47 -26.31 -18.12 15.19
CA ALA A 47 -26.11 -18.80 13.91
C ALA A 47 -26.93 -18.16 12.80
N ARG A 48 -28.22 -17.86 13.04
CA ARG A 48 -29.07 -17.12 12.08
C ARG A 48 -28.54 -15.73 11.77
N GLN A 49 -28.02 -15.03 12.78
CA GLN A 49 -27.42 -13.71 12.57
C GLN A 49 -26.15 -13.81 11.71
N LEU A 50 -25.28 -14.78 11.98
CA LEU A 50 -24.09 -15.04 11.16
C LEU A 50 -24.46 -15.39 9.71
N GLU A 51 -25.45 -16.26 9.50
CA GLU A 51 -25.97 -16.60 8.18
C GLU A 51 -26.50 -15.35 7.46
N SER A 52 -27.23 -14.49 8.17
CA SER A 52 -27.72 -13.22 7.63
C SER A 52 -26.59 -12.29 7.19
N HIS A 53 -25.54 -12.13 8.01
CA HIS A 53 -24.37 -11.32 7.63
C HIS A 53 -23.68 -11.89 6.40
N HIS A 54 -23.47 -13.21 6.37
CA HIS A 54 -22.83 -13.88 5.24
C HIS A 54 -23.66 -13.74 3.96
N LEU A 55 -24.97 -13.92 4.05
CA LEU A 55 -25.86 -13.76 2.90
C LEU A 55 -25.86 -12.31 2.39
N LYS A 56 -25.93 -11.32 3.29
CA LYS A 56 -25.82 -9.90 2.94
C LYS A 56 -24.54 -9.62 2.16
N GLU A 57 -23.40 -10.09 2.68
CA GLU A 57 -22.09 -9.95 2.03
C GLU A 57 -22.05 -10.63 0.65
N GLN A 58 -22.63 -11.82 0.50
CA GLN A 58 -22.70 -12.50 -0.80
C GLN A 58 -23.61 -11.80 -1.80
N VAL A 59 -24.78 -11.30 -1.37
CA VAL A 59 -25.77 -10.62 -2.20
C VAL A 59 -25.25 -9.25 -2.67
N PHE A 60 -24.53 -8.54 -1.80
CA PHE A 60 -23.97 -7.21 -2.09
C PHE A 60 -22.48 -7.22 -2.40
N ARG A 61 -21.86 -8.39 -2.62
CA ARG A 61 -20.40 -8.56 -2.80
C ARG A 61 -19.72 -7.47 -3.63
N PRO A 62 -20.21 -7.08 -4.83
CA PRO A 62 -19.55 -6.05 -5.63
C PRO A 62 -19.47 -4.67 -4.96
N PHE A 63 -20.38 -4.39 -4.03
CA PHE A 63 -20.60 -3.08 -3.42
C PHE A 63 -20.08 -2.98 -2.00
N VAL A 64 -19.82 -4.10 -1.32
CA VAL A 64 -19.31 -4.10 0.07
C VAL A 64 -18.08 -3.20 0.23
N PRO A 65 -17.09 -3.20 -0.69
CA PRO A 65 -15.93 -2.31 -0.56
C PRO A 65 -16.25 -0.82 -0.67
N LEU A 66 -17.39 -0.43 -1.25
CA LEU A 66 -17.85 0.98 -1.32
C LEU A 66 -18.36 1.51 0.03
N PHE A 67 -18.32 0.72 1.11
CA PHE A 67 -18.66 1.14 2.48
C PHE A 67 -17.44 1.22 3.38
N MET A 68 -16.24 1.09 2.81
CA MET A 68 -14.98 1.01 3.53
C MET A 68 -13.96 1.95 2.90
N ALA A 69 -13.14 2.59 3.73
CA ALA A 69 -11.96 3.29 3.23
C ALA A 69 -10.99 2.28 2.61
N ARG A 70 -10.33 2.67 1.52
CA ARG A 70 -9.35 1.83 0.84
C ARG A 70 -8.10 1.62 1.70
N GLU A 71 -7.55 0.41 1.67
CA GLU A 71 -6.34 0.07 2.43
C GLU A 71 -5.07 0.78 1.90
N ASP A 72 -5.03 1.07 0.59
CA ASP A 72 -3.92 1.78 -0.05
C ASP A 72 -3.90 3.31 0.23
N GLY A 73 -4.90 3.80 0.97
CA GLY A 73 -5.04 5.21 1.35
C GLY A 73 -5.41 6.13 0.20
N MET A 74 -5.82 5.60 -0.95
CA MET A 74 -6.30 6.39 -2.08
C MET A 74 -7.78 6.77 -1.89
N GLU A 75 -8.18 7.92 -2.43
CA GLU A 75 -9.59 8.31 -2.45
C GLU A 75 -10.41 7.39 -3.35
N GLY A 76 -11.65 7.14 -2.94
CA GLY A 76 -12.64 6.35 -3.67
C GLY A 76 -14.04 6.69 -3.18
N VAL A 77 -15.05 6.19 -3.90
CA VAL A 77 -16.45 6.36 -3.47
C VAL A 77 -16.70 5.57 -2.18
N ILE A 78 -17.23 6.24 -1.17
CA ILE A 78 -17.58 5.66 0.13
C ILE A 78 -19.00 6.09 0.49
N PHE A 79 -19.90 5.13 0.62
CA PHE A 79 -21.25 5.31 1.14
C PHE A 79 -21.30 5.16 2.66
N PRO A 80 -22.28 5.77 3.34
CA PRO A 80 -22.45 5.62 4.78
C PRO A 80 -22.77 4.18 5.18
N GLN A 81 -22.17 3.71 6.28
CA GLN A 81 -22.38 2.34 6.76
C GLN A 81 -23.85 2.02 7.10
N TRP A 82 -24.63 3.02 7.53
CA TRP A 82 -26.03 2.83 7.88
C TRP A 82 -26.89 2.39 6.69
N LEU A 83 -26.50 2.75 5.47
CA LEU A 83 -27.29 2.54 4.25
C LEU A 83 -27.48 1.05 3.97
N LEU A 84 -26.39 0.28 3.93
CA LEU A 84 -26.45 -1.15 3.64
C LEU A 84 -27.19 -1.94 4.74
N ASP A 85 -27.01 -1.57 6.01
CA ASP A 85 -27.65 -2.26 7.13
C ASP A 85 -29.16 -2.01 7.18
N ARG A 86 -29.58 -0.78 6.91
CA ARG A 86 -31.00 -0.42 6.84
C ARG A 86 -31.67 -0.99 5.60
N LEU A 87 -31.01 -0.96 4.45
CA LEU A 87 -31.50 -1.57 3.22
C LEU A 87 -31.67 -3.09 3.38
N TRP A 88 -30.70 -3.75 4.02
CA TRP A 88 -30.82 -5.17 4.35
C TRP A 88 -32.02 -5.45 5.26
N SER A 89 -32.22 -4.62 6.28
CA SER A 89 -33.36 -4.74 7.20
C SER A 89 -34.71 -4.54 6.49
N ALA A 90 -34.78 -3.63 5.52
CA ALA A 90 -35.96 -3.42 4.68
C ALA A 90 -36.25 -4.65 3.81
N LEU A 91 -35.23 -5.22 3.16
CA LEU A 91 -35.36 -6.47 2.37
C LEU A 91 -35.82 -7.65 3.22
N GLU A 92 -35.31 -7.81 4.45
CA GLU A 92 -35.75 -8.87 5.36
C GLU A 92 -37.24 -8.78 5.71
N ARG A 93 -37.76 -7.56 5.82
CA ARG A 93 -39.16 -7.29 6.16
C ARG A 93 -40.08 -7.43 4.95
N GLU A 94 -39.66 -6.91 3.81
CA GLU A 94 -40.52 -6.70 2.64
C GLU A 94 -40.41 -7.82 1.60
N GLU A 95 -39.24 -8.47 1.53
CA GLU A 95 -38.93 -9.51 0.54
C GLU A 95 -38.64 -10.88 1.20
N ALA A 96 -39.41 -11.22 2.25
CA ALA A 96 -39.21 -12.44 3.05
C ALA A 96 -39.21 -13.74 2.21
N GLY A 97 -39.99 -13.77 1.12
CA GLY A 97 -40.01 -14.89 0.16
C GLY A 97 -38.67 -15.04 -0.57
N LEU A 98 -38.18 -13.96 -1.18
CA LEU A 98 -36.88 -13.95 -1.87
C LEU A 98 -35.72 -14.23 -0.91
N MET A 99 -35.79 -13.73 0.32
CA MET A 99 -34.80 -14.04 1.36
C MET A 99 -34.75 -15.53 1.68
N THR A 100 -35.90 -16.19 1.71
CA THR A 100 -35.97 -17.65 1.93
C THR A 100 -35.39 -18.43 0.75
N GLU A 101 -35.67 -18.00 -0.49
CA GLU A 101 -35.06 -18.59 -1.69
C GLU A 101 -33.54 -18.41 -1.70
N ALA A 102 -33.06 -17.21 -1.39
CA ALA A 102 -31.64 -16.88 -1.35
C ALA A 102 -30.88 -17.74 -0.30
N ARG A 103 -31.43 -17.93 0.90
CA ARG A 103 -30.86 -18.83 1.92
C ARG A 103 -30.76 -20.27 1.43
N ARG A 104 -31.79 -20.78 0.74
CA ARG A 104 -31.77 -22.15 0.17
C ARG A 104 -30.68 -22.28 -0.90
N SER A 105 -30.47 -21.26 -1.72
CA SER A 105 -29.41 -21.25 -2.73
C SER A 105 -28.00 -21.05 -2.18
N GLY A 106 -27.84 -20.47 -0.98
CA GLY A 106 -26.55 -20.18 -0.37
C GLY A 106 -25.80 -21.38 0.22
N HIS A 107 -26.39 -22.59 0.18
CA HIS A 107 -25.75 -23.80 0.68
C HIS A 107 -24.68 -24.30 -0.30
N SER A 108 -23.44 -23.85 -0.08
CA SER A 108 -22.19 -24.36 -0.67
C SER A 108 -21.86 -23.96 -2.11
N PRO A 109 -21.79 -22.66 -2.47
CA PRO A 109 -21.14 -22.27 -3.72
C PRO A 109 -19.64 -22.57 -3.64
N ARG A 110 -19.15 -23.46 -4.51
CA ARG A 110 -17.72 -23.65 -4.76
C ARG A 110 -17.19 -22.41 -5.48
N SER A 111 -15.87 -22.18 -5.37
CA SER A 111 -15.21 -21.17 -6.19
C SER A 111 -15.48 -21.46 -7.67
N GLY A 112 -16.12 -20.50 -8.36
CA GLY A 112 -16.50 -20.62 -9.77
C GLY A 112 -17.98 -20.98 -10.02
N ASP A 113 -18.76 -21.29 -8.99
CA ASP A 113 -20.20 -21.53 -9.17
C ASP A 113 -20.93 -20.25 -9.61
N PRO A 114 -21.96 -20.37 -10.48
CA PRO A 114 -22.73 -19.21 -10.91
C PRO A 114 -23.43 -18.56 -9.72
N VAL A 115 -23.50 -17.23 -9.74
CA VAL A 115 -24.22 -16.47 -8.71
C VAL A 115 -25.71 -16.87 -8.75
N PRO A 116 -26.33 -17.19 -7.60
CA PRO A 116 -27.74 -17.58 -7.56
C PRO A 116 -28.68 -16.49 -8.09
N VAL A 117 -29.70 -16.90 -8.86
CA VAL A 117 -30.77 -16.01 -9.38
C VAL A 117 -31.43 -15.16 -8.28
N PRO A 118 -31.75 -15.70 -7.09
CA PRO A 118 -32.33 -14.91 -6.01
C PRO A 118 -31.47 -13.72 -5.58
N TYR A 119 -30.15 -13.78 -5.73
CA TYR A 119 -29.26 -12.68 -5.33
C TYR A 119 -29.43 -11.48 -6.27
N PHE A 120 -29.55 -11.72 -7.57
CA PHE A 120 -29.87 -10.66 -8.54
C PHE A 120 -31.24 -10.05 -8.28
N ARG A 121 -32.25 -10.88 -7.93
CA ARG A 121 -33.59 -10.39 -7.60
C ARG A 121 -33.60 -9.51 -6.35
N LEU A 122 -32.87 -9.90 -5.32
CA LEU A 122 -32.71 -9.11 -4.10
C LEU A 122 -32.05 -7.75 -4.39
N VAL A 123 -31.02 -7.70 -5.23
CA VAL A 123 -30.39 -6.42 -5.61
C VAL A 123 -31.33 -5.53 -6.42
N ASN A 124 -32.13 -6.09 -7.34
CA ASN A 124 -33.16 -5.31 -8.04
C ASN A 124 -34.23 -4.77 -7.07
N ALA A 125 -34.71 -5.60 -6.14
CA ALA A 125 -35.68 -5.18 -5.14
C ALA A 125 -35.09 -4.08 -4.24
N ALA A 126 -33.80 -4.17 -3.92
CA ALA A 126 -33.09 -3.16 -3.15
C ALA A 126 -33.07 -1.80 -3.88
N ALA A 127 -32.74 -1.79 -5.18
CA ALA A 127 -32.78 -0.57 -5.98
C ALA A 127 -34.20 0.04 -6.04
N VAL A 128 -35.23 -0.80 -6.17
CA VAL A 128 -36.64 -0.36 -6.12
C VAL A 128 -37.01 0.24 -4.76
N ILE A 129 -36.58 -0.38 -3.65
CA ILE A 129 -36.82 0.17 -2.30
C ILE A 129 -36.20 1.57 -2.16
N LEU A 130 -34.95 1.75 -2.61
CA LEU A 130 -34.26 3.03 -2.51
C LEU A 130 -34.99 4.15 -3.27
N ARG A 131 -35.55 3.85 -4.43
CA ARG A 131 -36.22 4.84 -5.30
C ARG A 131 -37.69 5.09 -4.97
N GLU A 132 -38.45 4.04 -4.70
CA GLU A 132 -39.90 4.13 -4.53
C GLU A 132 -40.32 4.30 -3.07
N ARG A 133 -39.46 3.91 -2.12
CA ARG A 133 -39.74 3.88 -0.68
C ARG A 133 -38.54 4.35 0.16
N PRO A 134 -37.93 5.51 -0.14
CA PRO A 134 -36.72 5.98 0.54
C PRO A 134 -36.91 6.08 2.07
N GLU A 135 -38.12 6.37 2.56
CA GLU A 135 -38.46 6.50 3.98
C GLU A 135 -38.24 5.21 4.79
N THR A 136 -38.16 4.07 4.12
CA THR A 136 -37.89 2.78 4.77
C THR A 136 -36.43 2.61 5.18
N VAL A 137 -35.52 3.36 4.54
CA VAL A 137 -34.07 3.28 4.70
C VAL A 137 -33.51 4.59 5.27
N LEU A 138 -33.99 5.74 4.80
CA LEU A 138 -33.45 7.06 5.13
C LEU A 138 -33.55 7.38 6.64
N PRO A 139 -32.44 7.68 7.32
CA PRO A 139 -32.46 8.26 8.66
C PRO A 139 -32.99 9.69 8.66
N SER A 140 -33.57 10.14 9.77
CA SER A 140 -34.04 11.51 9.90
C SER A 140 -32.87 12.49 9.79
N GLY A 141 -32.94 13.41 8.81
CA GLY A 141 -31.94 14.45 8.58
C GLY A 141 -30.87 14.13 7.53
N GLU A 142 -30.94 12.95 6.89
CA GLU A 142 -30.09 12.59 5.76
C GLU A 142 -30.75 12.96 4.42
N ASP A 143 -29.93 13.06 3.37
CA ASP A 143 -30.37 13.43 2.02
C ASP A 143 -30.81 12.20 1.20
N GLU A 144 -31.86 12.37 0.39
CA GLU A 144 -32.35 11.33 -0.53
C GLU A 144 -31.40 11.12 -1.72
N ASP A 145 -30.59 12.13 -2.08
CA ASP A 145 -29.66 12.07 -3.21
C ASP A 145 -28.65 10.91 -3.08
N GLU A 146 -28.19 10.59 -1.86
CA GLU A 146 -27.30 9.44 -1.62
C GLU A 146 -27.98 8.09 -1.92
N LEU A 147 -29.30 7.99 -1.73
CA LEU A 147 -30.06 6.77 -2.00
C LEU A 147 -30.19 6.53 -3.51
N GLU A 148 -30.47 7.58 -4.28
CA GLU A 148 -30.55 7.49 -5.74
C GLU A 148 -29.18 7.15 -6.33
N GLU A 149 -28.11 7.76 -5.82
CA GLU A 149 -26.74 7.45 -6.25
C GLU A 149 -26.41 5.98 -6.00
N PHE A 150 -26.67 5.46 -4.80
CA PHE A 150 -26.42 4.03 -4.52
C PHE A 150 -27.32 3.12 -5.36
N ALA A 151 -28.58 3.49 -5.62
CA ALA A 151 -29.47 2.74 -6.50
C ALA A 151 -28.90 2.63 -7.93
N ALA A 152 -28.27 3.70 -8.44
CA ALA A 152 -27.58 3.68 -9.73
C ALA A 152 -26.41 2.68 -9.77
N TYR A 153 -25.66 2.51 -8.67
CA TYR A 153 -24.67 1.43 -8.54
C TYR A 153 -25.33 0.05 -8.57
N LEU A 154 -26.45 -0.13 -7.86
CA LEU A 154 -27.16 -1.41 -7.81
C LEU A 154 -27.66 -1.86 -9.19
N ASP A 155 -28.04 -0.94 -10.08
CA ASP A 155 -28.44 -1.28 -11.45
C ASP A 155 -27.31 -1.94 -12.26
N LEU A 156 -26.04 -1.70 -11.88
CA LEU A 156 -24.85 -2.27 -12.52
C LEU A 156 -24.48 -3.66 -12.00
N HIS A 157 -25.19 -4.22 -11.02
CA HIS A 157 -24.79 -5.44 -10.29
C HIS A 157 -24.49 -6.65 -11.18
N ARG A 158 -25.19 -6.82 -12.32
CA ARG A 158 -24.94 -7.92 -13.25
C ARG A 158 -23.60 -7.76 -13.96
N LEU A 159 -23.36 -6.58 -14.51
CA LEU A 159 -22.10 -6.24 -15.19
C LEU A 159 -20.93 -6.33 -14.22
N LEU A 160 -21.08 -5.78 -13.00
CA LEU A 160 -20.04 -5.82 -11.98
C LEU A 160 -19.71 -7.24 -11.55
N ARG A 161 -20.69 -8.12 -11.37
CA ARG A 161 -20.41 -9.53 -11.03
C ARG A 161 -19.63 -10.25 -12.13
N GLU A 162 -19.97 -9.99 -13.39
CA GLU A 162 -19.25 -10.56 -14.54
C GLU A 162 -17.84 -10.00 -14.64
N ALA A 163 -17.67 -8.69 -14.50
CA ALA A 163 -16.38 -8.01 -14.53
C ALA A 163 -15.47 -8.48 -13.38
N LEU A 164 -15.99 -8.57 -12.16
CA LEU A 164 -15.23 -9.06 -11.00
C LEU A 164 -14.81 -10.53 -11.13
N ALA A 165 -15.59 -11.36 -11.84
CA ALA A 165 -15.17 -12.74 -12.13
C ALA A 165 -13.99 -12.79 -13.12
N ARG A 166 -13.89 -11.81 -14.03
CA ARG A 166 -12.79 -11.68 -15.00
C ARG A 166 -11.62 -10.82 -14.51
N LEU A 167 -11.82 -10.05 -13.44
CA LEU A 167 -10.83 -9.11 -12.92
C LEU A 167 -9.44 -9.74 -12.71
N PRO A 168 -9.29 -10.94 -12.11
CA PRO A 168 -7.98 -11.57 -11.96
C PRO A 168 -7.25 -11.83 -13.29
N ASP A 169 -7.99 -12.17 -14.35
CA ASP A 169 -7.43 -12.37 -15.69
C ASP A 169 -7.09 -11.03 -16.38
N TRP A 170 -7.88 -9.99 -16.13
CA TRP A 170 -7.63 -8.64 -16.63
C TRP A 170 -6.45 -7.95 -15.95
N MET A 171 -6.07 -8.40 -14.75
CA MET A 171 -4.94 -7.84 -14.03
C MET A 171 -3.58 -8.08 -14.70
N GLY A 172 -3.50 -9.12 -15.54
CA GLY A 172 -2.33 -9.45 -16.34
C GLY A 172 -2.13 -8.51 -17.54
N ARG A 173 -1.61 -9.07 -18.63
CA ARG A 173 -1.51 -8.35 -19.91
C ARG A 173 -2.88 -8.28 -20.56
N ILE A 174 -3.30 -7.08 -20.94
CA ILE A 174 -4.53 -6.83 -21.70
C ILE A 174 -4.18 -6.97 -23.19
N ASP A 175 -4.76 -7.97 -23.85
CA ASP A 175 -4.72 -8.13 -25.31
C ASP A 175 -5.95 -7.48 -25.96
N ALA A 176 -6.06 -7.59 -27.29
CA ALA A 176 -7.15 -6.98 -28.04
C ALA A 176 -8.54 -7.54 -27.67
N GLU A 177 -8.63 -8.83 -27.31
CA GLU A 177 -9.89 -9.46 -26.94
C GLU A 177 -10.37 -8.96 -25.57
N LYS A 178 -9.45 -8.93 -24.58
CA LYS A 178 -9.72 -8.36 -23.26
C LYS A 178 -10.08 -6.88 -23.34
N ALA A 179 -9.36 -6.11 -24.17
CA ALA A 179 -9.65 -4.70 -24.37
C ALA A 179 -11.06 -4.48 -24.95
N ALA A 180 -11.46 -5.28 -25.95
CA ALA A 180 -12.78 -5.22 -26.54
C ALA A 180 -13.88 -5.55 -25.51
N ALA A 181 -13.65 -6.58 -24.69
CA ALA A 181 -14.59 -6.97 -23.63
C ALA A 181 -14.76 -5.87 -22.57
N ILE A 182 -13.67 -5.24 -22.12
CA ILE A 182 -13.70 -4.12 -21.15
C ILE A 182 -14.48 -2.94 -21.73
N ARG A 183 -14.19 -2.54 -22.98
CA ARG A 183 -14.89 -1.44 -23.67
C ARG A 183 -16.38 -1.71 -23.82
N LEU A 184 -16.75 -2.94 -24.17
CA LEU A 184 -18.14 -3.34 -24.30
C LEU A 184 -18.87 -3.22 -22.95
N MET A 185 -18.27 -3.76 -21.87
CA MET A 185 -18.86 -3.65 -20.53
C MET A 185 -18.99 -2.21 -20.04
N PHE A 186 -17.99 -1.37 -20.29
CA PHE A 186 -18.05 0.06 -19.97
C PHE A 186 -19.19 0.75 -20.72
N LYS A 187 -19.30 0.50 -22.04
CA LYS A 187 -20.39 1.03 -22.87
C LYS A 187 -21.76 0.55 -22.40
N ASP A 188 -21.88 -0.73 -22.04
CA ASP A 188 -23.10 -1.29 -21.50
C ASP A 188 -23.45 -0.61 -20.18
N ALA A 189 -22.48 -0.34 -19.30
CA ALA A 189 -22.70 0.39 -18.06
C ALA A 189 -23.18 1.83 -18.30
N CYS A 190 -22.59 2.58 -19.23
CA CYS A 190 -23.08 3.91 -19.63
C CYS A 190 -24.55 3.88 -20.10
N SER A 191 -24.97 2.79 -20.75
CA SER A 191 -26.36 2.64 -21.23
C SER A 191 -27.37 2.25 -20.15
N LYS A 192 -26.91 1.90 -18.94
CA LYS A 192 -27.76 1.42 -17.84
C LYS A 192 -28.29 2.54 -16.96
N THR A 193 -27.61 3.67 -16.87
CA THR A 193 -28.03 4.80 -16.03
C THR A 193 -28.57 5.95 -16.89
N PRO A 194 -29.65 6.64 -16.48
CA PRO A 194 -30.24 7.72 -17.26
C PRO A 194 -29.33 8.92 -17.49
N ASP A 195 -28.41 9.17 -16.56
CA ASP A 195 -27.43 10.27 -16.58
C ASP A 195 -26.21 10.00 -17.46
N GLY A 196 -26.03 8.76 -17.96
CA GLY A 196 -24.86 8.35 -18.73
C GLY A 196 -23.59 8.08 -17.90
N GLU A 197 -23.61 8.32 -16.59
CA GLU A 197 -22.44 8.19 -15.70
C GLU A 197 -22.17 6.74 -15.24
N GLY A 198 -22.98 5.77 -15.70
CA GLY A 198 -22.86 4.37 -15.32
C GLY A 198 -21.49 3.75 -15.64
N GLY A 199 -20.78 4.26 -16.66
CA GLY A 199 -19.40 3.87 -16.95
C GLY A 199 -18.42 4.27 -15.85
N VAL A 200 -18.54 5.49 -15.31
CA VAL A 200 -17.73 5.99 -14.19
C VAL A 200 -18.02 5.17 -12.94
N ARG A 201 -19.30 4.98 -12.58
CA ARG A 201 -19.72 4.14 -11.44
C ARG A 201 -19.22 2.70 -11.57
N PHE A 202 -19.22 2.14 -12.78
CA PHE A 202 -18.65 0.82 -13.04
C PHE A 202 -17.15 0.76 -12.71
N LEU A 203 -16.37 1.78 -13.13
CA LEU A 203 -14.96 1.86 -12.80
C LEU A 203 -14.70 2.12 -11.32
N GLU A 204 -15.50 2.95 -10.65
CA GLU A 204 -15.41 3.18 -9.20
C GLU A 204 -15.67 1.90 -8.40
N ALA A 205 -16.69 1.13 -8.78
CA ALA A 205 -16.97 -0.15 -8.14
C ALA A 205 -15.85 -1.18 -8.41
N LEU A 206 -15.27 -1.21 -9.62
CA LEU A 206 -14.11 -2.05 -9.90
C LEU A 206 -12.90 -1.62 -9.07
N LEU A 207 -12.60 -0.32 -9.02
CA LEU A 207 -11.55 0.27 -8.21
C LEU A 207 -11.70 -0.17 -6.76
N ALA A 208 -12.88 -0.05 -6.17
CA ALA A 208 -13.16 -0.44 -4.79
C ALA A 208 -12.83 -1.91 -4.49
N ASN A 209 -12.89 -2.79 -5.49
CA ASN A 209 -12.55 -4.21 -5.37
C ASN A 209 -11.07 -4.54 -5.71
N MET A 210 -10.22 -3.55 -5.97
CA MET A 210 -8.79 -3.71 -6.23
C MET A 210 -7.93 -3.31 -5.03
N ASP A 211 -6.85 -4.06 -4.79
CA ASP A 211 -5.88 -3.78 -3.72
C ASP A 211 -5.03 -2.51 -4.00
N ASP A 212 -4.76 -2.22 -5.28
CA ASP A 212 -3.97 -1.06 -5.72
C ASP A 212 -4.79 -0.20 -6.69
N ALA A 213 -5.07 1.05 -6.28
CA ALA A 213 -5.88 1.96 -7.04
C ALA A 213 -5.29 2.34 -8.39
N THR A 214 -3.96 2.31 -8.55
CA THR A 214 -3.32 2.71 -9.81
C THR A 214 -3.65 1.75 -10.95
N LEU A 215 -4.09 0.53 -10.64
CA LEU A 215 -4.48 -0.47 -11.60
C LEU A 215 -5.71 -0.08 -12.42
N VAL A 216 -6.61 0.75 -11.87
CA VAL A 216 -7.79 1.24 -12.59
C VAL A 216 -7.39 2.07 -13.82
N LEU A 217 -6.22 2.71 -13.79
CA LEU A 217 -5.71 3.51 -14.91
C LEU A 217 -5.48 2.65 -16.17
N LYS A 218 -5.21 1.35 -16.02
CA LYS A 218 -5.15 0.43 -17.17
C LYS A 218 -6.49 0.34 -17.89
N PHE A 219 -7.60 0.33 -17.14
CA PHE A 219 -8.93 0.31 -17.71
C PHE A 219 -9.30 1.65 -18.33
N VAL A 220 -8.96 2.76 -17.67
CA VAL A 220 -9.10 4.11 -18.24
C VAL A 220 -8.40 4.20 -19.60
N ALA A 221 -7.14 3.76 -19.67
CA ALA A 221 -6.35 3.75 -20.91
C ALA A 221 -6.96 2.88 -22.02
N VAL A 222 -7.49 1.71 -21.65
CA VAL A 222 -8.17 0.81 -22.59
C VAL A 222 -9.44 1.45 -23.12
N ILE A 223 -10.27 2.04 -22.24
CA ILE A 223 -11.56 2.64 -22.59
C ILE A 223 -11.37 3.89 -23.45
N SER A 224 -10.36 4.70 -23.15
CA SER A 224 -10.04 5.91 -23.89
C SER A 224 -9.26 5.68 -25.18
N ASP A 225 -9.01 4.42 -25.55
CA ASP A 225 -8.21 4.02 -26.72
C ASP A 225 -6.82 4.69 -26.76
N GLY A 226 -6.18 4.80 -25.59
CA GLY A 226 -4.86 5.42 -25.47
C GLY A 226 -4.88 6.95 -25.56
N ALA A 227 -5.99 7.60 -25.21
CA ALA A 227 -6.05 9.06 -25.19
C ALA A 227 -4.97 9.68 -24.30
N ASN A 228 -4.45 10.83 -24.75
CA ASN A 228 -3.45 11.58 -24.01
C ASN A 228 -4.06 12.37 -22.85
N ASP A 229 -3.18 12.93 -22.01
CA ASP A 229 -3.57 13.65 -20.81
C ASP A 229 -4.45 14.89 -21.06
N ARG A 230 -4.33 15.55 -22.20
CA ARG A 230 -5.19 16.72 -22.54
C ARG A 230 -6.64 16.32 -22.72
N PHE A 231 -6.87 15.23 -23.44
CA PHE A 231 -8.22 14.72 -23.63
C PHE A 231 -8.79 14.16 -22.32
N LEU A 232 -8.01 13.34 -21.62
CA LEU A 232 -8.48 12.69 -20.39
C LEU A 232 -8.80 13.69 -19.28
N SER A 233 -8.04 14.77 -19.15
CA SER A 233 -8.29 15.82 -18.13
C SER A 233 -9.62 16.56 -18.32
N GLU A 234 -10.19 16.54 -19.53
CA GLU A 234 -11.47 17.18 -19.85
C GLU A 234 -12.64 16.17 -19.89
N SER A 235 -12.35 14.89 -19.65
CA SER A 235 -13.34 13.82 -19.68
C SER A 235 -13.91 13.49 -18.29
N GLU A 236 -15.03 12.77 -18.26
CA GLU A 236 -15.58 12.16 -17.03
C GLU A 236 -14.61 11.22 -16.30
N LEU A 237 -13.59 10.70 -17.01
CA LEU A 237 -12.55 9.83 -16.44
C LEU A 237 -11.40 10.61 -15.80
N ALA A 238 -11.41 11.95 -15.85
CA ALA A 238 -10.35 12.78 -15.30
C ALA A 238 -10.09 12.48 -13.82
N GLY A 239 -11.16 12.22 -13.05
CA GLY A 239 -11.10 11.95 -11.61
C GLY A 239 -10.10 10.85 -11.22
N PHE A 240 -9.97 9.79 -12.03
CA PHE A 240 -9.05 8.69 -11.74
C PHE A 240 -7.58 9.12 -11.85
N GLY A 241 -7.23 9.92 -12.86
CA GLY A 241 -5.88 10.47 -13.02
C GLY A 241 -5.57 11.53 -11.96
N GLU A 242 -6.56 12.39 -11.68
CA GLU A 242 -6.46 13.46 -10.68
C GLU A 242 -6.16 12.91 -9.28
N ARG A 243 -6.84 11.85 -8.84
CA ARG A 243 -6.57 11.19 -7.54
C ARG A 243 -5.13 10.71 -7.43
N VAL A 244 -4.59 10.07 -8.47
CA VAL A 244 -3.20 9.59 -8.49
C VAL A 244 -2.20 10.74 -8.41
N LEU A 245 -2.48 11.85 -9.10
CA LEU A 245 -1.63 13.03 -9.05
C LEU A 245 -1.66 13.73 -7.69
N VAL A 246 -2.85 13.93 -7.11
CA VAL A 246 -3.00 14.52 -5.78
C VAL A 246 -2.24 13.67 -4.75
N ALA A 247 -2.44 12.36 -4.77
CA ALA A 247 -1.74 11.41 -3.92
C ALA A 247 -0.20 11.45 -4.09
N ALA A 248 0.30 11.63 -5.31
CA ALA A 248 1.72 11.80 -5.56
C ALA A 248 2.25 13.15 -5.03
N GLU A 249 1.50 14.23 -5.20
CA GLU A 249 1.85 15.55 -4.70
C GLU A 249 1.87 15.62 -3.17
N GLU A 250 0.95 14.94 -2.50
CA GLU A 250 0.96 14.81 -1.04
C GLU A 250 2.21 14.10 -0.54
N ARG A 251 2.57 12.96 -1.14
CA ARG A 251 3.79 12.22 -0.82
C ARG A 251 5.04 13.06 -1.06
N MET A 252 5.07 13.81 -2.18
CA MET A 252 6.14 14.76 -2.46
C MET A 252 6.22 15.88 -1.41
N LYS A 253 5.07 16.41 -0.95
CA LYS A 253 5.01 17.44 0.11
C LYS A 253 5.54 16.90 1.43
N VAL A 254 5.16 15.68 1.82
CA VAL A 254 5.68 15.01 3.03
C VAL A 254 7.19 14.84 2.93
N PHE A 255 7.69 14.26 1.84
CA PHE A 255 9.13 14.12 1.58
C PHE A 255 9.86 15.46 1.69
N SER A 256 9.36 16.49 1.01
CA SER A 256 9.93 17.85 1.05
C SER A 256 9.97 18.41 2.47
N GLY A 257 8.93 18.16 3.27
CA GLY A 257 8.85 18.55 4.67
C GLY A 257 9.91 17.86 5.53
N LEU A 258 10.11 16.55 5.36
CA LEU A 258 11.14 15.78 6.06
C LEU A 258 12.55 16.30 5.70
N MET A 259 12.81 16.55 4.42
CA MET A 259 14.11 17.06 3.95
C MET A 259 14.45 18.44 4.52
N ARG A 260 13.46 19.33 4.71
CA ARG A 260 13.65 20.67 5.29
C ARG A 260 14.11 20.63 6.75
N ARG A 261 13.74 19.60 7.52
CA ARG A 261 14.11 19.47 8.94
C ARG A 261 15.60 19.19 9.12
N ARG A 262 16.29 18.67 8.09
CA ARG A 262 17.72 18.31 8.12
C ARG A 262 18.09 17.34 9.25
N ASP A 263 17.14 16.55 9.70
CA ASP A 263 17.32 15.51 10.72
C ASP A 263 17.69 14.18 10.06
N PRO A 264 18.88 13.62 10.32
CA PRO A 264 19.28 12.34 9.76
C PRO A 264 18.35 11.17 10.12
N SER A 265 17.73 11.17 11.30
CA SER A 265 16.85 10.07 11.75
C SER A 265 15.62 9.88 10.86
N LEU A 266 15.22 10.92 10.11
CA LEU A 266 14.05 10.92 9.23
C LEU A 266 14.36 10.40 7.81
N LEU A 267 15.61 10.09 7.50
CA LEU A 267 16.02 9.78 6.13
C LEU A 267 15.50 8.42 5.63
N GLY A 268 15.40 7.42 6.51
CA GLY A 268 14.78 6.14 6.15
C GLY A 268 13.33 6.32 5.69
N GLU A 269 12.55 7.09 6.46
CA GLU A 269 11.16 7.44 6.13
C GLU A 269 11.08 8.27 4.84
N ALA A 270 11.94 9.28 4.70
CA ALA A 270 12.01 10.13 3.51
C ALA A 270 12.25 9.32 2.22
N GLY A 271 13.13 8.31 2.26
CA GLY A 271 13.38 7.43 1.14
C GLY A 271 12.16 6.60 0.74
N GLY A 272 11.40 6.10 1.72
CA GLY A 272 10.14 5.40 1.48
C GLY A 272 9.10 6.27 0.78
N TRP A 273 8.97 7.54 1.17
CA TRP A 273 8.07 8.49 0.51
C TRP A 273 8.47 8.79 -0.95
N VAL A 274 9.77 8.87 -1.25
CA VAL A 274 10.25 9.00 -2.64
C VAL A 274 9.83 7.79 -3.47
N ALA A 275 10.04 6.58 -2.95
CA ALA A 275 9.70 5.35 -3.66
C ALA A 275 8.18 5.26 -3.94
N GLN A 276 7.35 5.57 -2.94
CA GLN A 276 5.88 5.60 -3.12
C GLN A 276 5.44 6.65 -4.13
N CYS A 277 5.97 7.88 -4.05
CA CYS A 277 5.62 8.96 -4.98
C CYS A 277 5.98 8.60 -6.44
N LEU A 278 7.19 8.12 -6.67
CA LEU A 278 7.64 7.71 -8.01
C LEU A 278 6.85 6.51 -8.53
N SER A 279 6.45 5.56 -7.66
CA SER A 279 5.59 4.44 -8.06
C SER A 279 4.25 4.91 -8.64
N LEU A 280 3.59 5.88 -7.99
CA LEU A 280 2.34 6.47 -8.49
C LEU A 280 2.52 7.15 -9.85
N VAL A 281 3.56 8.00 -9.96
CA VAL A 281 3.92 8.68 -11.21
C VAL A 281 4.21 7.67 -12.32
N SER A 282 4.87 6.54 -12.00
CA SER A 282 5.21 5.49 -12.95
C SER A 282 3.96 4.85 -13.51
N SER A 283 3.02 4.55 -12.62
CA SER A 283 1.78 3.87 -12.97
C SER A 283 0.90 4.74 -13.85
N LEU A 284 0.87 6.05 -13.59
CA LEU A 284 0.24 7.03 -14.48
C LEU A 284 0.92 7.09 -15.85
N GLN A 285 2.24 7.25 -15.90
CA GLN A 285 3.01 7.33 -17.15
C GLN A 285 2.93 6.06 -18.01
N LYS A 286 2.77 4.89 -17.40
CA LYS A 286 2.59 3.62 -18.11
C LYS A 286 1.20 3.45 -18.71
N SER A 287 0.21 4.12 -18.13
CA SER A 287 -1.19 3.97 -18.53
C SER A 287 -1.64 5.09 -19.47
N VAL A 288 -1.12 6.30 -19.29
CA VAL A 288 -1.55 7.49 -20.03
C VAL A 288 -0.36 8.14 -20.73
N GLU A 289 -0.55 8.51 -22.00
CA GLU A 289 0.42 9.33 -22.71
C GLU A 289 0.39 10.76 -22.17
N LEU A 290 1.44 11.14 -21.42
CA LEU A 290 1.57 12.47 -20.84
C LEU A 290 2.28 13.41 -21.81
N THR A 291 1.62 14.50 -22.19
CA THR A 291 2.25 15.56 -22.99
C THR A 291 2.93 16.59 -22.08
N ARG A 292 4.10 17.10 -22.48
CA ARG A 292 4.88 18.04 -21.65
C ARG A 292 4.09 19.29 -21.22
N ASP A 293 3.25 19.79 -22.12
CA ASP A 293 2.43 20.98 -21.88
C ASP A 293 1.00 20.65 -21.42
N GLY A 294 0.66 19.36 -21.28
CA GLY A 294 -0.63 18.91 -20.81
C GLY A 294 -0.84 19.13 -19.31
N PRO A 295 -2.09 19.12 -18.82
CA PRO A 295 -2.40 19.41 -17.43
C PRO A 295 -1.71 18.46 -16.44
N TRP A 296 -1.63 17.17 -16.79
CA TRP A 296 -1.01 16.15 -15.94
C TRP A 296 0.50 16.08 -16.15
N GLY A 297 0.97 16.20 -17.40
CA GLY A 297 2.40 16.20 -17.70
C GLY A 297 3.18 17.31 -16.99
N LYS A 298 2.60 18.52 -16.87
CA LYS A 298 3.20 19.63 -16.09
C LYS A 298 3.36 19.29 -14.61
N ARG A 299 2.34 18.67 -14.01
CA ARG A 299 2.37 18.28 -12.59
C ARG A 299 3.40 17.19 -12.34
N VAL A 300 3.44 16.16 -13.19
CA VAL A 300 4.47 15.11 -13.15
C VAL A 300 5.89 15.69 -13.31
N LEU A 301 6.06 16.68 -14.19
CA LEU A 301 7.36 17.36 -14.35
C LEU A 301 7.79 18.05 -13.05
N VAL A 302 6.88 18.78 -12.39
CA VAL A 302 7.16 19.45 -11.10
C VAL A 302 7.52 18.44 -10.01
N ILE A 303 6.80 17.31 -9.93
CA ILE A 303 7.08 16.23 -8.99
C ILE A 303 8.49 15.68 -9.22
N ASN A 304 8.81 15.30 -10.46
CA ASN A 304 10.12 14.75 -10.81
C ASN A 304 11.26 15.73 -10.54
N GLN A 305 11.10 17.02 -10.91
CA GLN A 305 12.11 18.04 -10.65
C GLN A 305 12.35 18.26 -9.16
N THR A 306 11.29 18.29 -8.36
CA THR A 306 11.39 18.50 -6.90
C THR A 306 12.07 17.31 -6.22
N ILE A 307 11.65 16.08 -6.56
CA ILE A 307 12.27 14.87 -6.02
C ILE A 307 13.74 14.80 -6.43
N ASN A 308 14.03 14.98 -7.71
CA ASN A 308 15.40 14.93 -8.24
C ASN A 308 16.30 15.93 -7.49
N GLY A 309 15.93 17.21 -7.43
CA GLY A 309 16.74 18.23 -6.78
C GLY A 309 17.02 17.92 -5.30
N LEU A 310 16.02 17.49 -4.54
CA LEU A 310 16.18 17.16 -3.12
C LEU A 310 17.03 15.89 -2.89
N VAL A 311 16.87 14.88 -3.75
CA VAL A 311 17.68 13.66 -3.69
C VAL A 311 19.13 13.98 -4.07
N GLU A 312 19.35 14.74 -5.15
CA GLU A 312 20.70 15.13 -5.57
C GLU A 312 21.43 15.94 -4.50
N ASP A 313 20.75 16.90 -3.87
CA ASP A 313 21.30 17.68 -2.77
C ASP A 313 21.71 16.79 -1.59
N ARG A 314 20.98 15.69 -1.35
CA ARG A 314 21.38 14.71 -0.34
C ARG A 314 22.58 13.90 -0.77
N LEU A 315 22.61 13.42 -2.03
CA LEU A 315 23.70 12.61 -2.57
C LEU A 315 25.04 13.34 -2.57
N LYS A 316 25.04 14.64 -2.92
CA LYS A 316 26.25 15.49 -2.89
C LYS A 316 26.92 15.56 -1.50
N GLY A 317 26.19 15.28 -0.42
CA GLY A 317 26.70 15.31 0.95
C GLY A 317 27.25 13.97 1.47
N VAL A 318 27.06 12.87 0.73
CA VAL A 318 27.29 11.50 1.24
C VAL A 318 28.75 11.24 1.59
N GLU A 319 29.70 11.59 0.72
CA GLU A 319 31.14 11.38 0.95
C GLU A 319 31.62 12.04 2.25
N LYS A 320 31.13 13.26 2.51
CA LYS A 320 31.44 13.99 3.75
C LYS A 320 30.88 13.29 4.98
N ILE A 321 29.68 12.74 4.90
CA ILE A 321 29.04 12.02 6.01
C ILE A 321 29.80 10.73 6.30
N ILE A 322 30.18 9.97 5.27
CA ILE A 322 31.00 8.76 5.42
C ILE A 322 32.37 9.11 6.01
N ALA A 323 33.00 10.19 5.57
CA ALA A 323 34.28 10.67 6.11
C ALA A 323 34.19 10.95 7.62
N GLN A 324 33.08 11.54 8.05
CA GLN A 324 32.85 11.86 9.46
C GLN A 324 32.57 10.63 10.32
N ALA A 325 31.98 9.58 9.74
CA ALA A 325 31.75 8.30 10.42
C ALA A 325 33.01 7.41 10.47
N LEU A 326 33.97 7.65 9.58
CA LEU A 326 35.24 6.92 9.47
C LEU A 326 36.44 7.87 9.66
N PRO A 327 36.62 8.46 10.86
CA PRO A 327 37.62 9.49 11.08
C PRO A 327 39.04 8.94 11.00
N LEU A 328 39.90 9.68 10.28
CA LEU A 328 41.34 9.48 10.22
C LEU A 328 42.04 10.64 10.93
N LYS A 329 43.18 10.34 11.58
CA LYS A 329 44.10 11.35 12.13
C LYS A 329 45.48 11.18 11.49
N THR A 330 46.17 12.29 11.34
CA THR A 330 47.56 12.29 10.86
C THR A 330 48.51 12.25 12.05
N GLU A 331 49.32 11.19 12.13
CA GLU A 331 50.38 11.05 13.13
C GLU A 331 51.76 11.24 12.52
N ARG A 332 52.70 11.77 13.31
CA ARG A 332 54.11 11.90 12.92
C ARG A 332 54.85 10.65 13.34
N ILE A 333 55.45 9.95 12.38
CA ILE A 333 56.20 8.72 12.67
C ILE A 333 57.62 9.07 13.11
N PHE A 334 58.38 9.86 12.32
CA PHE A 334 59.69 10.42 12.69
C PHE A 334 60.05 11.56 11.71
N GLY A 335 60.62 12.67 12.20
CA GLY A 335 61.03 13.80 11.36
C GLY A 335 59.87 14.55 10.69
N ARG A 336 59.93 14.75 9.36
CA ARG A 336 58.86 15.37 8.55
C ARG A 336 57.85 14.36 7.97
N ALA A 337 58.04 13.05 8.21
CA ALA A 337 57.15 12.02 7.66
C ALA A 337 55.90 11.86 8.53
N THR A 338 54.74 11.89 7.88
CA THR A 338 53.41 11.70 8.49
C THR A 338 52.73 10.47 7.91
N ARG A 339 51.93 9.78 8.73
CA ARG A 339 51.07 8.67 8.31
C ARG A 339 49.64 8.94 8.78
N GLU A 340 48.69 8.55 7.95
CA GLU A 340 47.30 8.51 8.36
C GLU A 340 47.04 7.21 9.13
N VAL A 341 46.41 7.36 10.29
CA VAL A 341 45.94 6.24 11.12
C VAL A 341 44.48 6.49 11.49
N PRO A 342 43.71 5.44 11.82
CA PRO A 342 42.35 5.61 12.32
C PRO A 342 42.33 6.46 13.58
N ASP A 343 41.34 7.32 13.71
CA ASP A 343 41.07 7.94 15.01
C ASP A 343 40.32 6.95 15.90
N TYR A 344 41.06 6.36 16.84
CA TYR A 344 40.52 5.37 17.79
C TYR A 344 39.52 5.96 18.79
N ALA A 345 39.47 7.29 18.96
CA ALA A 345 38.39 7.92 19.72
C ALA A 345 37.01 7.70 19.04
N GLY A 346 37.03 7.40 17.74
CA GLY A 346 35.85 7.11 16.96
C GLY A 346 35.03 8.35 16.60
N PRO A 347 34.05 8.19 15.69
CA PRO A 347 33.10 9.25 15.39
C PRO A 347 32.20 9.56 16.59
N LYS A 348 31.64 10.77 16.63
CA LYS A 348 30.55 11.08 17.57
C LYS A 348 29.34 10.19 17.25
N PRO A 349 28.52 9.77 18.23
CA PRO A 349 27.35 8.92 17.98
C PRO A 349 26.42 9.44 16.87
N ALA A 350 26.20 10.75 16.84
CA ALA A 350 25.38 11.42 15.81
C ALA A 350 25.96 11.29 14.39
N GLN A 351 27.28 11.18 14.23
CA GLN A 351 27.93 10.99 12.91
C GLN A 351 27.74 9.57 12.40
N THR A 352 27.86 8.58 13.29
CA THR A 352 27.57 7.17 12.97
C THR A 352 26.12 6.98 12.58
N GLU A 353 25.19 7.52 13.37
CA GLU A 353 23.76 7.46 13.06
C GLU A 353 23.46 8.14 11.73
N ALA A 354 24.03 9.33 11.48
CA ALA A 354 23.83 10.03 10.23
C ALA A 354 24.31 9.23 9.01
N ALA A 355 25.44 8.50 9.12
CA ALA A 355 25.92 7.63 8.04
C ALA A 355 24.98 6.45 7.80
N LEU A 356 24.56 5.74 8.85
CA LEU A 356 23.62 4.61 8.74
C LEU A 356 22.30 5.04 8.11
N GLN A 357 21.73 6.16 8.56
CA GLN A 357 20.48 6.69 8.01
C GLN A 357 20.63 7.16 6.56
N THR A 358 21.81 7.67 6.19
CA THR A 358 22.11 8.02 4.79
C THR A 358 22.18 6.78 3.89
N VAL A 359 22.80 5.70 4.38
CA VAL A 359 22.83 4.42 3.68
C VAL A 359 21.43 3.84 3.53
N ALA A 360 20.62 3.88 4.58
CA ALA A 360 19.22 3.46 4.53
C ALA A 360 18.42 4.24 3.47
N PHE A 361 18.58 5.57 3.42
CA PHE A 361 17.96 6.40 2.40
C PHE A 361 18.39 6.01 0.98
N ILE A 362 19.70 5.85 0.74
CA ILE A 362 20.22 5.42 -0.57
C ILE A 362 19.59 4.09 -1.00
N ASN A 363 19.46 3.13 -0.09
CA ASN A 363 18.84 1.84 -0.39
C ASN A 363 17.35 1.95 -0.72
N GLN A 364 16.62 2.84 -0.06
CA GLN A 364 15.20 3.07 -0.34
C GLN A 364 14.98 3.75 -1.70
N VAL A 365 15.85 4.67 -2.12
CA VAL A 365 15.68 5.42 -3.38
C VAL A 365 16.29 4.71 -4.60
N ARG A 366 17.22 3.76 -4.38
CA ARG A 366 17.92 3.04 -5.45
C ARG A 366 16.98 2.35 -6.45
N PRO A 367 15.92 1.63 -6.05
CA PRO A 367 15.01 0.96 -6.99
C PRO A 367 14.30 1.93 -7.95
N THR A 368 14.08 3.17 -7.53
CA THR A 368 13.37 4.19 -8.31
C THR A 368 14.28 5.22 -8.99
N ALA A 369 15.60 5.03 -8.91
CA ALA A 369 16.56 6.05 -9.32
C ALA A 369 16.55 6.37 -10.82
N SER A 370 16.28 5.36 -11.66
CA SER A 370 16.12 5.58 -13.11
C SER A 370 14.93 6.47 -13.41
N GLN A 371 13.83 6.27 -12.69
CA GLN A 371 12.60 7.02 -12.92
C GLN A 371 12.70 8.44 -12.36
N GLY A 372 13.31 8.61 -11.19
CA GLY A 372 13.54 9.92 -10.59
C GLY A 372 14.63 10.75 -11.28
N GLY A 373 15.33 10.20 -12.27
CA GLY A 373 16.33 10.92 -13.06
C GLY A 373 17.66 11.20 -12.35
N TYR A 374 17.94 10.54 -11.22
CA TYR A 374 19.16 10.74 -10.42
C TYR A 374 20.09 9.51 -10.39
N LEU A 375 19.81 8.48 -11.22
CA LEU A 375 20.59 7.23 -11.27
C LEU A 375 22.09 7.44 -11.51
N SER A 376 22.46 8.35 -12.42
CA SER A 376 23.87 8.62 -12.74
C SER A 376 24.64 9.16 -11.52
N LEU A 377 24.07 10.17 -10.85
CA LEU A 377 24.67 10.73 -9.64
C LEU A 377 24.69 9.71 -8.50
N LEU A 378 23.63 8.91 -8.36
CA LEU A 378 23.56 7.84 -7.36
C LEU A 378 24.71 6.83 -7.54
N ASN A 379 24.90 6.32 -8.76
CA ASN A 379 25.95 5.35 -9.04
C ASN A 379 27.34 5.93 -8.75
N LYS A 380 27.60 7.16 -9.20
CA LYS A 380 28.85 7.86 -8.91
C LYS A 380 29.08 8.04 -7.41
N THR A 381 28.03 8.38 -6.67
CA THR A 381 28.09 8.57 -5.21
C THR A 381 28.37 7.26 -4.48
N VAL A 382 27.75 6.15 -4.91
CA VAL A 382 27.97 4.82 -4.33
C VAL A 382 29.40 4.35 -4.61
N GLU A 383 29.91 4.56 -5.83
CA GLU A 383 31.29 4.22 -6.21
C GLU A 383 32.31 5.04 -5.39
N ALA A 384 32.10 6.36 -5.25
CA ALA A 384 32.98 7.21 -4.44
C ALA A 384 32.98 6.78 -2.95
N ALA A 385 31.80 6.46 -2.42
CA ALA A 385 31.65 5.92 -1.07
C ALA A 385 32.36 4.58 -0.90
N GLU A 386 32.27 3.68 -1.88
CA GLU A 386 33.00 2.40 -1.88
C GLU A 386 34.52 2.62 -1.83
N VAL A 387 35.05 3.47 -2.71
CA VAL A 387 36.48 3.80 -2.74
C VAL A 387 36.95 4.36 -1.41
N GLN A 388 36.16 5.24 -0.79
CA GLN A 388 36.48 5.84 0.49
C GLN A 388 36.48 4.81 1.63
N MET A 389 35.49 3.93 1.68
CA MET A 389 35.42 2.85 2.68
C MET A 389 36.56 1.85 2.49
N ASP A 390 36.90 1.48 1.25
CA ASP A 390 38.03 0.60 0.94
C ASP A 390 39.38 1.24 1.33
N ALA A 391 39.53 2.55 1.11
CA ALA A 391 40.71 3.30 1.53
C ALA A 391 40.85 3.29 3.06
N TYR A 392 39.77 3.62 3.78
CA TYR A 392 39.77 3.55 5.25
C TYR A 392 40.07 2.13 5.76
N PHE A 393 39.40 1.12 5.21
CA PHE A 393 39.63 -0.29 5.55
C PHE A 393 41.10 -0.68 5.35
N THR A 394 41.73 -0.21 4.26
CA THR A 394 43.14 -0.48 3.96
C THR A 394 44.07 0.20 4.98
N VAL A 395 43.75 1.42 5.41
CA VAL A 395 44.49 2.10 6.49
C VAL A 395 44.40 1.31 7.80
N VAL A 396 43.20 0.90 8.22
CA VAL A 396 43.02 0.07 9.43
C VAL A 396 43.76 -1.26 9.32
N LEU A 397 43.70 -1.92 8.16
CA LEU A 397 44.42 -3.17 7.89
C LEU A 397 45.95 -3.00 7.97
N SER A 398 46.48 -1.86 7.50
CA SER A 398 47.91 -1.55 7.58
C SER A 398 48.40 -1.38 9.02
N VAL A 399 47.52 -1.00 9.95
CA VAL A 399 47.83 -0.95 11.39
C VAL A 399 47.85 -2.37 11.93
N ALA A 400 46.80 -3.16 11.66
CA ALA A 400 46.66 -4.50 12.21
C ALA A 400 47.78 -5.47 11.79
N VAL A 401 48.31 -5.31 10.56
CA VAL A 401 49.42 -6.13 10.02
C VAL A 401 50.79 -5.51 10.32
N GLY A 402 50.84 -4.27 10.82
CA GLY A 402 52.07 -3.55 11.14
C GLY A 402 52.80 -4.12 12.36
N GLU A 403 54.05 -3.66 12.55
CA GLU A 403 54.88 -4.05 13.70
C GLU A 403 54.68 -3.14 14.93
N ASP A 404 54.01 -1.99 14.75
CA ASP A 404 53.76 -1.01 15.81
C ASP A 404 52.73 -1.55 16.83
N PRO A 405 52.91 -1.33 18.15
CA PRO A 405 51.92 -1.71 19.15
C PRO A 405 50.59 -0.96 18.94
N PHE A 406 49.47 -1.67 19.06
CA PHE A 406 48.12 -1.10 18.97
C PHE A 406 47.16 -1.73 19.98
N ASP A 407 46.03 -1.07 20.23
CA ASP A 407 44.91 -1.65 20.98
C ASP A 407 44.05 -2.49 20.03
N ALA A 408 44.06 -3.81 20.22
CA ALA A 408 43.33 -4.75 19.37
C ALA A 408 41.82 -4.51 19.38
N GLN A 409 41.23 -4.12 20.52
CA GLN A 409 39.80 -3.85 20.59
C GLN A 409 39.45 -2.58 19.80
N ALA A 410 40.23 -1.50 19.97
CA ALA A 410 40.00 -0.26 19.24
C ALA A 410 40.14 -0.42 17.71
N VAL A 411 41.07 -1.26 17.26
CA VAL A 411 41.23 -1.62 15.83
C VAL A 411 40.06 -2.46 15.32
N MET A 412 39.57 -3.43 16.11
CA MET A 412 38.40 -4.21 15.76
C MET A 412 37.13 -3.35 15.65
N ASP A 413 36.93 -2.40 16.57
CA ASP A 413 35.81 -1.46 16.50
C ASP A 413 35.85 -0.62 15.20
N CYS A 414 37.04 -0.25 14.72
CA CYS A 414 37.20 0.41 13.42
C CYS A 414 36.75 -0.48 12.25
N PHE A 415 37.11 -1.77 12.28
CA PHE A 415 36.68 -2.73 11.26
C PHE A 415 35.16 -2.93 11.28
N GLU A 416 34.57 -3.13 12.46
CA GLU A 416 33.11 -3.31 12.59
C GLU A 416 32.34 -2.11 12.02
N ARG A 417 32.78 -0.88 12.31
CA ARG A 417 32.17 0.34 11.77
C ARG A 417 32.18 0.40 10.23
N VAL A 418 33.34 0.20 9.61
CA VAL A 418 33.44 0.27 8.14
C VAL A 418 32.71 -0.91 7.48
N ILE A 419 32.75 -2.10 8.08
CA ILE A 419 32.04 -3.28 7.57
C ILE A 419 30.53 -3.07 7.62
N ALA A 420 29.99 -2.48 8.69
CA ALA A 420 28.55 -2.19 8.79
C ALA A 420 28.09 -1.23 7.68
N LEU A 421 28.90 -0.21 7.35
CA LEU A 421 28.59 0.70 6.23
C LEU A 421 28.73 0.02 4.86
N MET A 422 29.76 -0.81 4.66
CA MET A 422 29.94 -1.60 3.45
C MET A 422 28.77 -2.58 3.23
N GLU A 423 28.36 -3.28 4.28
CA GLU A 423 27.22 -4.20 4.26
C GLU A 423 25.94 -3.47 3.88
N GLY A 424 25.67 -2.35 4.56
CA GLY A 424 24.48 -1.55 4.29
C GLY A 424 24.45 -1.02 2.86
N LEU A 425 25.56 -0.48 2.33
CA LEU A 425 25.55 0.22 1.04
C LEU A 425 25.85 -0.66 -0.17
N LEU A 426 26.72 -1.66 -0.01
CA LEU A 426 27.29 -2.49 -1.07
C LEU A 426 26.84 -3.96 -0.97
N GLY A 427 26.20 -4.33 0.14
CA GLY A 427 25.63 -5.64 0.37
C GLY A 427 26.56 -6.66 1.04
N GLU A 428 25.97 -7.79 1.36
CA GLU A 428 26.55 -8.85 2.20
C GLU A 428 27.85 -9.46 1.62
N ASN A 429 27.99 -9.50 0.30
CA ASN A 429 29.18 -10.05 -0.36
C ASN A 429 30.43 -9.21 -0.08
N LYS A 430 30.33 -7.88 -0.14
CA LYS A 430 31.45 -6.97 0.15
C LYS A 430 31.83 -7.04 1.63
N ALA A 431 30.83 -7.07 2.51
CA ALA A 431 31.03 -7.23 3.95
C ALA A 431 31.74 -8.55 4.30
N ASN A 432 31.31 -9.66 3.70
CA ASN A 432 31.95 -10.97 3.92
C ASN A 432 33.41 -11.02 3.43
N LEU A 433 33.72 -10.36 2.30
CA LEU A 433 35.10 -10.23 1.86
C LEU A 433 35.95 -9.45 2.88
N ALA A 434 35.42 -8.34 3.41
CA ALA A 434 36.09 -7.56 4.45
C ALA A 434 36.30 -8.37 5.74
N ARG A 435 35.28 -9.06 6.25
CA ARG A 435 35.37 -9.95 7.44
C ARG A 435 36.43 -11.04 7.27
N ARG A 436 36.54 -11.65 6.08
CA ARG A 436 37.60 -12.63 5.77
C ARG A 436 39.00 -12.01 5.84
N ARG A 437 39.17 -10.79 5.33
CA ARG A 437 40.45 -10.05 5.40
C ARG A 437 40.84 -9.70 6.83
N VAL A 438 39.88 -9.32 7.67
CA VAL A 438 40.10 -9.09 9.11
C VAL A 438 40.55 -10.38 9.80
N THR A 439 39.88 -11.50 9.50
CA THR A 439 40.23 -12.82 10.05
C THR A 439 41.67 -13.21 9.67
N ALA A 440 42.06 -12.98 8.41
CA ALA A 440 43.42 -13.27 7.94
C ALA A 440 44.51 -12.37 8.56
N ALA A 441 44.14 -11.17 9.03
CA ALA A 441 45.06 -10.26 9.71
C ALA A 441 45.37 -10.67 11.16
N ASP A 442 44.58 -11.58 11.75
CA ASP A 442 44.77 -12.12 13.10
C ASP A 442 44.98 -11.01 14.16
N VAL A 443 44.04 -10.06 14.24
CA VAL A 443 44.15 -8.83 15.04
C VAL A 443 44.40 -9.08 16.54
N PHE A 444 43.99 -10.24 17.07
CA PHE A 444 44.18 -10.64 18.46
C PHE A 444 45.45 -11.48 18.70
N ARG A 445 46.36 -11.57 17.74
CA ARG A 445 47.60 -12.33 17.89
C ARG A 445 48.41 -11.81 19.08
N ALA A 446 48.78 -12.71 20.00
CA ALA A 446 49.69 -12.37 21.09
C ALA A 446 51.02 -11.86 20.52
N PRO A 447 51.61 -10.77 21.08
CA PRO A 447 52.88 -10.26 20.59
C PRO A 447 53.92 -11.38 20.65
N LYS A 448 54.62 -11.64 19.54
CA LYS A 448 55.73 -12.58 19.53
C LYS A 448 56.73 -12.08 20.59
N THR A 449 56.86 -12.82 21.68
CA THR A 449 57.97 -12.68 22.62
C THR A 449 59.26 -12.77 21.81
N VAL A 450 59.91 -11.62 21.62
CA VAL A 450 61.28 -11.56 21.12
C VAL A 450 62.14 -12.12 22.25
N ALA A 451 62.74 -13.28 22.00
CA ALA A 451 63.76 -13.88 22.86
C ALA A 451 65.10 -13.21 22.65
#